data_AF-A0A8T2B4E6-F1
#
_entry.id   AF-A0A8T2B4E6-F1
#
_cell.length_a   1.000
_cell.length_b   1.000
_cell.length_c   1.000
_cell.angle_alpha   90.00
_cell.angle_beta   90.00
_cell.angle_gamma   90.00
#
_symmetry.space_group_name_H-M   'P 1'
#
loop_
_entity.id
_entity.type
_entity.pdbx_description
1 polymer ?
#
loop_
_entity_poly.entity_id
_entity_poly.type
_entity_poly.pdbx_seq_one_letter_code
_entity_poly.pdbx_strand_id
1 'polypeptide(L)'
;MATFALPFCEIPEDLQLRILSFLSPAEISSFACTSKRFASLCQEDGKIWHVMCDQRWGKKTKIQKWGNGQIPYRLLYKTLKGLDNLIGFWRLCGRANPAASSPPLVFFDWGPSFVLGSRVLSTGDDTYQVKKTPFLLMGISSEGRTENFLDLVGGNLRSVDDDLKELEASENLVSVDVNFMGNGHIIVEENRCFANNNLREEQKSSGDESDDLISSPDFSEMYTQLANKTSPGGDRRRQKRKEKERQASRTKWEPEHFLKVADCSPTPTKPLQGLWKGFCEGSMELYLVKYDEVGGILCRKVEDLSLSRYTPPVFWTPKHAFIRSPFSAEEELLLNSRIHISPLAEVHENVVSGILSMKFSYDMVLPGEAANGIGFLRGEGRVWLYENGTFGFGFLRDQFVIDMKRVALEDGCLADEVEASM
;
A
#
# COMPACT_ATOMS: atom_id res chain seq x y z
N MET A 1 -21.09 -9.59 51.66
CA MET A 1 -19.97 -10.27 50.99
C MET A 1 -18.78 -9.33 51.01
N ALA A 2 -17.71 -9.68 51.72
CA ALA A 2 -16.49 -8.87 51.70
C ALA A 2 -15.80 -9.10 50.35
N THR A 3 -15.75 -8.06 49.51
CA THR A 3 -14.89 -8.04 48.33
C THR A 3 -13.44 -7.94 48.79
N PHE A 4 -12.71 -9.05 48.77
CA PHE A 4 -11.26 -9.05 48.93
C PHE A 4 -10.64 -8.44 47.67
N ALA A 5 -10.10 -7.23 47.79
CA ALA A 5 -9.30 -6.62 46.74
C ALA A 5 -7.87 -7.14 46.85
N LEU A 6 -7.46 -7.99 45.91
CA LEU A 6 -6.08 -8.44 45.77
C LEU A 6 -5.23 -7.27 45.24
N PRO A 7 -4.13 -6.91 45.90
CA PRO A 7 -3.22 -5.88 45.39
C PRO A 7 -2.51 -6.38 44.12
N PHE A 8 -2.20 -5.47 43.19
CA PHE A 8 -1.62 -5.82 41.89
C PHE A 8 -0.31 -6.62 42.00
N CYS A 9 0.47 -6.39 43.06
CA CYS A 9 1.73 -7.10 43.33
C CYS A 9 1.56 -8.58 43.72
N GLU A 10 0.35 -9.00 44.11
CA GLU A 10 0.02 -10.40 44.45
C GLU A 10 -0.50 -11.18 43.23
N ILE A 11 -0.80 -10.48 42.13
CA ILE A 11 -1.16 -11.11 40.86
C ILE A 11 0.07 -11.82 40.26
N PRO A 12 -0.06 -13.02 39.68
CA PRO A 12 1.00 -13.67 38.89
C PRO A 12 1.61 -12.76 37.82
N GLU A 13 2.93 -12.88 37.59
CA GLU A 13 3.69 -11.98 36.71
C GLU A 13 3.17 -11.99 35.26
N ASP A 14 2.80 -13.15 34.73
CA ASP A 14 2.22 -13.31 33.39
C ASP A 14 0.91 -12.51 33.22
N LEU A 15 0.04 -12.54 34.24
CA LEU A 15 -1.20 -11.77 34.27
C LEU A 15 -0.92 -10.28 34.46
N GLN A 16 0.07 -9.90 35.27
CA GLN A 16 0.50 -8.50 35.38
C GLN A 16 0.95 -7.96 34.02
N LEU A 17 1.83 -8.69 33.32
CA LEU A 17 2.31 -8.30 31.99
C LEU A 17 1.18 -8.20 30.97
N ARG A 18 0.21 -9.12 31.01
CA ARG A 18 -0.97 -9.08 30.15
C ARG A 18 -1.89 -7.91 30.43
N ILE A 19 -2.03 -7.49 31.68
CA ILE A 19 -2.78 -6.28 32.04
C ILE A 19 -2.03 -5.03 31.56
N LEU A 20 -0.72 -4.98 31.77
CA LEU A 20 0.11 -3.84 31.38
C LEU A 20 0.23 -3.69 29.86
N SER A 21 0.06 -4.76 29.08
CA SER A 21 0.16 -4.70 27.61
C SER A 21 -0.95 -3.88 26.93
N PHE A 22 -2.08 -3.65 27.64
CA PHE A 22 -3.14 -2.75 27.19
C PHE A 22 -2.74 -1.27 27.25
N LEU A 23 -1.74 -0.92 28.06
CA LEU A 23 -1.29 0.44 28.26
C LEU A 23 -0.43 0.93 27.09
N SER A 24 -0.33 2.25 26.96
CA SER A 24 0.63 2.91 26.10
C SER A 24 2.04 2.90 26.72
N PRO A 25 3.10 3.06 25.91
CA PRO A 25 4.46 3.18 26.42
C PRO A 25 4.66 4.29 27.48
N ALA A 26 3.90 5.38 27.38
CA ALA A 26 3.97 6.49 28.34
C ALA A 26 3.34 6.11 29.70
N GLU A 27 2.22 5.40 29.66
CA GLU A 27 1.56 4.87 30.87
C GLU A 27 2.40 3.80 31.54
N ILE A 28 3.05 2.92 30.77
CA ILE A 28 3.99 1.92 31.30
C ILE A 28 5.18 2.61 31.98
N SER A 29 5.72 3.67 31.37
CA SER A 29 6.79 4.45 31.98
C SER A 29 6.35 5.09 33.29
N SER A 30 5.13 5.62 33.35
CA SER A 30 4.55 6.20 34.56
C SER A 30 4.30 5.13 35.63
N PHE A 31 3.80 3.96 35.23
CA PHE A 31 3.60 2.81 36.12
C PHE A 31 4.92 2.30 36.70
N ALA A 32 5.97 2.20 35.89
CA ALA A 32 7.31 1.81 36.32
C ALA A 32 7.86 2.72 37.43
N CYS A 33 7.50 4.01 37.43
CA CYS A 33 7.91 4.96 38.47
C CYS A 33 7.24 4.75 39.83
N THR A 34 6.19 3.91 39.93
CA THR A 34 5.44 3.73 41.19
C THR A 34 6.15 2.82 42.19
N SER A 35 7.03 1.92 41.74
CA SER A 35 7.74 0.97 42.59
C SER A 35 8.99 0.42 41.91
N LYS A 36 10.06 0.16 42.69
CA LYS A 36 11.27 -0.52 42.20
C LYS A 36 10.97 -1.89 41.58
N ARG A 37 9.99 -2.62 42.13
CA ARG A 37 9.55 -3.92 41.59
C ARG A 37 8.97 -3.77 40.19
N PHE A 38 8.08 -2.80 39.99
CA PHE A 38 7.47 -2.55 38.69
C PHE A 38 8.44 -1.92 37.70
N ALA A 39 9.39 -1.10 38.16
CA ALA A 39 10.49 -0.64 37.33
C ALA A 39 11.29 -1.82 36.74
N SER A 40 11.64 -2.81 37.56
CA SER A 40 12.34 -4.01 37.09
C SER A 40 11.50 -4.79 36.08
N LEU A 41 10.19 -4.95 36.33
CA LEU A 41 9.27 -5.64 35.43
C LEU A 41 9.18 -4.96 34.05
N CYS A 42 9.13 -3.63 34.03
CA CYS A 42 8.96 -2.85 32.80
C CYS A 42 10.28 -2.58 32.03
N GLN A 43 11.44 -2.77 32.67
CA GLN A 43 12.75 -2.61 32.04
C GLN A 43 13.14 -3.79 31.16
N GLU A 44 12.62 -4.99 31.46
CA GLU A 44 12.98 -6.21 30.74
C GLU A 44 12.31 -6.28 29.37
N ASP A 45 13.11 -6.13 28.31
CA ASP A 45 12.66 -6.07 26.92
C ASP A 45 11.91 -7.33 26.48
N GLY A 46 12.48 -8.51 26.78
CA GLY A 46 11.89 -9.81 26.46
C GLY A 46 10.57 -10.13 27.15
N LYS A 47 10.15 -9.34 28.16
CA LYS A 47 8.89 -9.51 28.87
C LYS A 47 7.83 -8.56 28.35
N ILE A 48 7.78 -7.35 28.89
CA ILE A 48 6.66 -6.43 28.64
C ILE A 48 6.56 -6.06 27.17
N TRP A 49 7.69 -5.80 26.49
CA TRP A 49 7.66 -5.36 25.10
C TRP A 49 7.29 -6.49 24.14
N HIS A 50 7.72 -7.73 24.41
CA HIS A 50 7.23 -8.90 23.68
C HIS A 50 5.71 -9.05 23.83
N VAL A 51 5.18 -9.03 25.07
CA VAL A 51 3.72 -9.17 25.31
C VAL A 51 2.94 -8.02 24.66
N MET A 52 3.48 -6.80 24.66
CA MET A 52 2.86 -5.67 23.95
C MET A 52 2.82 -5.86 22.44
N CYS A 53 3.91 -6.36 21.85
CA CYS A 53 3.97 -6.65 20.42
C CYS A 53 2.99 -7.78 20.04
N ASP A 54 3.01 -8.88 20.78
CA ASP A 54 2.16 -10.05 20.55
C ASP A 54 0.67 -9.71 20.71
N GLN A 55 0.31 -8.98 21.76
CA GLN A 55 -1.08 -8.56 22.00
C GLN A 55 -1.65 -7.71 20.85
N ARG A 56 -0.83 -6.87 20.21
CA ARG A 56 -1.27 -5.93 19.17
C ARG A 56 -1.16 -6.49 17.75
N TRP A 57 -0.08 -7.22 17.46
CA TRP A 57 0.25 -7.67 16.10
C TRP A 57 0.49 -9.18 16.00
N GLY A 58 0.52 -9.95 17.09
CA GLY A 58 0.79 -11.40 17.05
C GLY A 58 -0.24 -12.22 16.26
N LYS A 59 -1.46 -11.71 16.10
CA LYS A 59 -2.47 -12.28 15.19
C LYS A 59 -2.26 -11.94 13.71
N LYS A 60 -1.49 -10.89 13.42
CA LYS A 60 -1.26 -10.34 12.07
C LYS A 60 0.10 -10.78 11.51
N THR A 61 1.11 -10.98 12.37
CA THR A 61 2.49 -11.28 11.99
C THR A 61 3.20 -12.11 13.07
N LYS A 62 4.27 -12.82 12.72
CA LYS A 62 5.04 -13.69 13.63
C LYS A 62 6.12 -12.87 14.33
N ILE A 63 5.81 -12.30 15.48
CA ILE A 63 6.66 -11.39 16.27
C ILE A 63 8.11 -11.88 16.43
N GLN A 64 8.30 -13.18 16.69
CA GLN A 64 9.62 -13.78 16.95
C GLN A 64 10.49 -13.92 15.70
N LYS A 65 9.92 -13.83 14.49
CA LYS A 65 10.66 -13.95 13.23
C LYS A 65 11.25 -12.63 12.74
N TRP A 66 10.74 -11.49 13.21
CA TRP A 66 11.23 -10.17 12.80
C TRP A 66 12.71 -9.99 13.16
N GLY A 67 13.52 -9.48 12.22
CA GLY A 67 14.96 -9.29 12.42
C GLY A 67 15.69 -10.57 12.82
N ASN A 68 15.23 -11.74 12.32
CA ASN A 68 15.73 -13.07 12.69
C ASN A 68 15.65 -13.37 14.20
N GLY A 69 14.76 -12.70 14.94
CA GLY A 69 14.63 -12.84 16.39
C GLY A 69 15.78 -12.22 17.19
N GLN A 70 16.66 -11.46 16.55
CA GLN A 70 17.84 -10.86 17.19
C GLN A 70 17.62 -9.41 17.63
N ILE A 71 16.53 -8.79 17.19
CA ILE A 71 16.23 -7.38 17.50
C ILE A 71 15.51 -7.25 18.85
N PRO A 72 15.74 -6.14 19.58
CA PRO A 72 14.99 -5.86 20.79
C PRO A 72 13.52 -5.57 20.47
N TYR A 73 12.60 -6.12 21.27
CA TYR A 73 11.16 -5.95 21.12
C TYR A 73 10.71 -4.50 21.26
N ARG A 74 11.43 -3.67 22.01
CA ARG A 74 11.17 -2.22 22.06
C ARG A 74 11.43 -1.53 20.72
N LEU A 75 12.44 -1.97 19.97
CA LEU A 75 12.67 -1.49 18.59
C LEU A 75 11.56 -2.01 17.68
N LEU A 76 11.25 -3.31 17.76
CA LEU A 76 10.18 -3.92 16.99
C LEU A 76 8.83 -3.20 17.21
N TYR A 77 8.47 -2.89 18.47
CA TYR A 77 7.25 -2.16 18.80
C TYR A 77 7.17 -0.81 18.07
N LYS A 78 8.28 -0.06 18.03
CA LYS A 78 8.32 1.22 17.32
C LYS A 78 8.15 1.03 15.82
N THR A 79 8.83 0.04 15.26
CA THR A 79 8.75 -0.28 13.82
C THR A 79 7.34 -0.71 13.43
N LEU A 80 6.77 -1.71 14.12
CA LEU A 80 5.41 -2.20 13.87
C LEU A 80 4.36 -1.10 14.04
N LYS A 81 4.52 -0.23 15.04
CA LYS A 81 3.63 0.92 15.22
C LYS A 81 3.69 1.90 14.04
N GLY A 82 4.87 2.13 13.46
CA GLY A 82 5.03 2.94 12.25
C GLY A 82 4.36 2.29 11.04
N LEU A 83 4.58 0.98 10.88
CA LEU A 83 4.04 0.18 9.78
C LEU A 83 2.53 -0.07 9.89
N ASP A 84 1.93 -0.04 11.08
CA ASP A 84 0.48 -0.27 11.25
C ASP A 84 -0.36 0.77 10.51
N ASN A 85 0.12 2.01 10.39
CA ASN A 85 -0.56 3.03 9.58
C ASN A 85 -0.39 2.80 8.07
N LEU A 86 0.56 1.98 7.64
CA LEU A 86 0.77 1.66 6.23
C LEU A 86 -0.25 0.66 5.70
N ILE A 87 -0.81 -0.18 6.57
CA ILE A 87 -1.71 -1.27 6.19
C ILE A 87 -3.01 -0.74 5.57
N GLY A 88 -3.47 -1.40 4.51
CA GLY A 88 -4.70 -1.06 3.78
C GLY A 88 -4.44 -0.51 2.38
N PHE A 89 -5.40 0.26 1.87
CA PHE A 89 -5.43 0.73 0.48
C PHE A 89 -4.73 2.08 0.28
N TRP A 90 -3.95 2.16 -0.79
CA TRP A 90 -3.20 3.34 -1.21
C TRP A 90 -3.33 3.52 -2.71
N ARG A 91 -3.21 4.77 -3.16
CA ARG A 91 -3.26 5.09 -4.59
C ARG A 91 -2.02 5.85 -5.03
N LEU A 92 -1.53 5.56 -6.22
CA LEU A 92 -0.47 6.32 -6.87
C LEU A 92 -0.94 7.77 -7.14
N CYS A 93 -0.01 8.73 -7.11
CA CYS A 93 -0.30 10.14 -7.37
C CYS A 93 0.86 10.79 -8.15
N GLY A 94 0.54 11.72 -9.05
CA GLY A 94 1.53 12.61 -9.67
C GLY A 94 2.16 12.12 -10.97
N ARG A 95 1.64 11.05 -11.58
CA ARG A 95 2.13 10.55 -12.87
C ARG A 95 1.12 10.78 -13.99
N ALA A 96 1.41 11.72 -14.88
CA ALA A 96 0.69 11.87 -16.14
C ALA A 96 1.08 10.70 -17.04
N ASN A 97 0.16 9.76 -17.26
CA ASN A 97 0.36 8.44 -17.91
C ASN A 97 1.15 7.44 -17.06
N PRO A 98 0.52 6.76 -16.09
CA PRO A 98 1.01 5.45 -15.70
C PRO A 98 1.08 4.59 -16.97
N ALA A 99 2.23 3.97 -17.24
CA ALA A 99 2.26 2.90 -18.23
C ALA A 99 1.20 1.86 -17.84
N ALA A 100 0.64 1.13 -18.81
CA ALA A 100 -0.32 0.04 -18.56
C ALA A 100 0.16 -1.02 -17.52
N SER A 101 1.45 -0.97 -17.14
CA SER A 101 2.11 -1.83 -16.17
C SER A 101 2.13 -1.33 -14.72
N SER A 102 1.64 -0.13 -14.39
CA SER A 102 1.62 0.40 -13.00
C SER A 102 0.19 0.73 -12.55
N PRO A 103 -0.59 -0.26 -12.07
CA PRO A 103 -1.94 -0.02 -11.60
C PRO A 103 -1.93 1.01 -10.47
N PRO A 104 -2.98 1.84 -10.37
CA PRO A 104 -2.98 2.98 -9.47
C PRO A 104 -3.30 2.56 -8.05
N LEU A 105 -3.96 1.41 -7.84
CA LEU A 105 -4.31 0.91 -6.52
C LEU A 105 -3.25 -0.06 -6.00
N VAL A 106 -2.77 0.22 -4.80
CA VAL A 106 -1.86 -0.61 -4.03
C VAL A 106 -2.53 -0.99 -2.72
N PHE A 107 -2.24 -2.20 -2.26
CA PHE A 107 -2.66 -2.73 -0.98
C PHE A 107 -1.44 -3.15 -0.18
N PHE A 108 -1.37 -2.75 1.09
CA PHE A 108 -0.35 -3.20 2.02
C PHE A 108 -0.95 -4.11 3.08
N ASP A 109 -0.35 -5.28 3.24
CA ASP A 109 -0.72 -6.27 4.25
C ASP A 109 0.49 -6.80 5.03
N TRP A 110 0.18 -7.43 6.16
CA TRP A 110 1.18 -8.07 7.00
C TRP A 110 1.60 -9.40 6.41
N GLY A 111 2.90 -9.59 6.26
CA GLY A 111 3.51 -10.91 6.10
C GLY A 111 3.92 -11.49 7.46
N PRO A 112 4.53 -12.70 7.45
CA PRO A 112 5.02 -13.35 8.67
C PRO A 112 6.08 -12.57 9.43
N SER A 113 6.96 -11.84 8.74
CA SER A 113 8.06 -11.06 9.35
C SER A 113 8.38 -9.77 8.58
N PHE A 114 7.46 -9.35 7.72
CA PHE A 114 7.58 -8.19 6.84
C PHE A 114 6.20 -7.58 6.55
N VAL A 115 6.17 -6.46 5.84
CA VAL A 115 4.97 -5.88 5.21
C VAL A 115 5.14 -5.97 3.71
N LEU A 116 4.10 -6.44 3.02
CA LEU A 116 4.08 -6.57 1.57
C LEU A 116 3.20 -5.50 0.96
N GLY A 117 3.74 -4.78 -0.01
CA GLY A 117 3.01 -3.91 -0.91
C GLY A 117 2.69 -4.67 -2.19
N SER A 118 1.41 -4.78 -2.49
CA SER A 118 0.88 -5.44 -3.68
C SER A 118 0.08 -4.50 -4.54
N ARG A 119 0.31 -4.55 -5.84
CA ARG A 119 -0.50 -3.89 -6.86
C ARG A 119 -1.80 -4.68 -7.06
N VAL A 120 -2.94 -3.99 -7.07
CA VAL A 120 -4.25 -4.60 -7.27
C VAL A 120 -4.67 -4.42 -8.72
N LEU A 121 -4.84 -5.55 -9.42
CA LEU A 121 -5.19 -5.62 -10.84
C LEU A 121 -6.53 -6.34 -11.01
N SER A 122 -7.27 -5.94 -12.04
CA SER A 122 -8.34 -6.78 -12.60
C SER A 122 -7.72 -7.99 -13.29
N THR A 123 -8.29 -9.18 -13.12
CA THR A 123 -7.82 -10.39 -13.80
C THR A 123 -8.12 -10.36 -15.31
N GLY A 124 -9.06 -9.53 -15.75
CA GLY A 124 -9.42 -9.38 -17.18
C GLY A 124 -10.40 -10.44 -17.70
N ASP A 125 -10.70 -11.45 -16.90
CA ASP A 125 -11.80 -12.40 -17.16
C ASP A 125 -13.14 -11.71 -16.84
N ASP A 126 -14.25 -12.17 -17.44
CA ASP A 126 -15.64 -11.73 -17.14
C ASP A 126 -16.06 -12.15 -15.71
N THR A 127 -15.27 -11.75 -14.69
CA THR A 127 -15.43 -12.07 -13.27
C THR A 127 -15.01 -10.88 -12.40
N TYR A 128 -15.61 -10.73 -11.22
CA TYR A 128 -15.24 -9.66 -10.28
C TYR A 128 -13.88 -9.89 -9.58
N GLN A 129 -13.09 -10.84 -10.06
CA GLN A 129 -11.87 -11.29 -9.41
C GLN A 129 -10.75 -10.26 -9.56
N VAL A 130 -10.03 -10.06 -8.46
CA VAL A 130 -8.84 -9.20 -8.41
C VAL A 130 -7.61 -10.02 -8.11
N LYS A 131 -6.49 -9.62 -8.72
CA LYS A 131 -5.19 -10.23 -8.52
C LYS A 131 -4.27 -9.26 -7.81
N LYS A 132 -3.65 -9.71 -6.72
CA LYS A 132 -2.50 -9.03 -6.12
C LYS A 132 -1.22 -9.42 -6.84
N THR A 133 -0.42 -8.41 -7.19
CA THR A 133 0.95 -8.62 -7.67
C THR A 133 1.90 -7.88 -6.73
N PRO A 134 2.64 -8.61 -5.88
CA PRO A 134 3.64 -8.03 -5.00
C PRO A 134 4.67 -7.19 -5.76
N PHE A 135 5.05 -6.04 -5.19
CA PHE A 135 6.05 -5.16 -5.79
C PHE A 135 6.99 -4.50 -4.78
N LEU A 136 6.58 -4.35 -3.51
CA LEU A 136 7.39 -3.74 -2.46
C LEU A 136 7.40 -4.66 -1.24
N LEU A 137 8.58 -4.96 -0.72
CA LEU A 137 8.77 -5.68 0.53
C LEU A 137 9.40 -4.72 1.53
N MET A 138 8.88 -4.68 2.77
CA MET A 138 9.44 -3.85 3.85
C MET A 138 9.63 -4.69 5.09
N GLY A 139 10.82 -4.65 5.66
CA GLY A 139 11.21 -5.45 6.81
C GLY A 139 12.22 -4.74 7.70
N ILE A 140 12.77 -5.51 8.61
CA ILE A 140 13.85 -5.09 9.49
C ILE A 140 14.94 -6.15 9.50
N SER A 141 16.18 -5.71 9.40
CA SER A 141 17.36 -6.56 9.46
C SER A 141 17.61 -7.08 10.87
N SER A 142 18.49 -8.07 11.00
CA SER A 142 18.98 -8.52 12.31
C SER A 142 19.75 -7.45 13.08
N GLU A 143 20.30 -6.44 12.38
CA GLU A 143 20.94 -5.28 13.00
C GLU A 143 19.93 -4.20 13.44
N GLY A 144 18.64 -4.41 13.19
CA GLY A 144 17.59 -3.44 13.51
C GLY A 144 17.46 -2.29 12.51
N ARG A 145 18.03 -2.43 11.30
CA ARG A 145 17.90 -1.43 10.23
C ARG A 145 16.68 -1.75 9.37
N THR A 146 16.01 -0.73 8.85
CA THR A 146 14.92 -0.92 7.89
C THR A 146 15.47 -1.40 6.56
N GLU A 147 14.88 -2.45 6.01
CA GLU A 147 15.25 -3.02 4.72
C GLU A 147 14.01 -3.07 3.85
N ASN A 148 14.05 -2.35 2.72
CA ASN A 148 12.95 -2.35 1.78
C ASN A 148 13.45 -2.66 0.37
N PHE A 149 12.71 -3.49 -0.34
CA PHE A 149 13.08 -4.01 -1.65
C PHE A 149 11.92 -3.85 -2.64
N LEU A 150 12.22 -3.29 -3.81
CA LEU A 150 11.28 -3.07 -4.91
C LEU A 150 11.55 -4.06 -6.04
N ASP A 151 10.53 -4.76 -6.49
CA ASP A 151 10.55 -5.62 -7.67
C ASP A 151 10.14 -4.83 -8.91
N LEU A 152 11.13 -4.50 -9.76
CA LEU A 152 10.91 -3.74 -10.99
C LEU A 152 10.30 -4.57 -12.13
N VAL A 153 10.57 -5.88 -12.16
CA VAL A 153 10.20 -6.77 -13.27
C VAL A 153 8.88 -7.49 -12.97
N GLY A 154 8.59 -7.70 -11.69
CA GLY A 154 7.38 -8.36 -11.21
C GLY A 154 7.50 -9.88 -11.26
N GLY A 155 7.13 -10.53 -10.17
CA GLY A 155 7.10 -11.99 -10.07
C GLY A 155 8.16 -12.58 -9.14
N ASN A 156 9.20 -11.82 -8.77
CA ASN A 156 10.23 -12.28 -7.84
C ASN A 156 9.71 -12.32 -6.40
N LEU A 157 8.73 -11.47 -6.08
CA LEU A 157 8.06 -11.42 -4.79
C LEU A 157 6.81 -12.33 -4.70
N ARG A 158 6.57 -13.22 -5.68
CA ARG A 158 5.41 -14.13 -5.64
C ARG A 158 5.63 -15.40 -4.81
N SER A 159 6.88 -15.74 -4.51
CA SER A 159 7.27 -16.95 -3.78
C SER A 159 7.84 -16.67 -2.40
N VAL A 160 7.43 -15.57 -1.73
CA VAL A 160 7.95 -15.22 -0.39
C VAL A 160 7.34 -16.16 0.64
N ASP A 161 7.86 -17.39 0.69
CA ASP A 161 7.51 -18.35 1.72
C ASP A 161 8.44 -18.14 2.92
N ASP A 162 7.97 -17.30 3.84
CA ASP A 162 8.48 -17.14 5.21
C ASP A 162 9.91 -16.55 5.44
N ASP A 163 10.85 -16.56 4.47
CA ASP A 163 12.25 -16.16 4.69
C ASP A 163 12.76 -15.03 3.77
N LEU A 164 13.01 -13.85 4.37
CA LEU A 164 13.63 -12.67 3.73
C LEU A 164 15.03 -12.94 3.13
N LYS A 165 15.76 -13.95 3.64
CA LYS A 165 17.14 -14.24 3.24
C LYS A 165 17.28 -14.79 1.81
N GLU A 166 16.27 -15.50 1.30
CA GLU A 166 16.31 -15.99 -0.08
C GLU A 166 16.11 -14.84 -1.09
N LEU A 167 15.48 -13.75 -0.67
CA LEU A 167 15.17 -12.60 -1.53
C LEU A 167 16.34 -11.63 -1.67
N GLU A 168 17.15 -11.46 -0.62
CA GLU A 168 18.41 -10.69 -0.68
C GLU A 168 19.38 -11.23 -1.75
N ALA A 169 19.32 -12.53 -2.03
CA ALA A 169 20.14 -13.18 -3.05
C ALA A 169 19.61 -13.00 -4.49
N SER A 170 18.42 -12.43 -4.67
CA SER A 170 17.84 -12.23 -6.00
C SER A 170 18.35 -10.94 -6.64
N GLU A 171 19.08 -11.06 -7.76
CA GLU A 171 19.73 -9.94 -8.46
C GLU A 171 18.76 -8.87 -9.03
N ASN A 172 17.45 -9.11 -8.95
CA ASN A 172 16.40 -8.29 -9.58
C ASN A 172 15.68 -7.33 -8.62
N LEU A 173 16.00 -7.35 -7.32
CA LEU A 173 15.42 -6.44 -6.35
C LEU A 173 16.25 -5.18 -6.16
N VAL A 174 15.58 -4.03 -6.09
CA VAL A 174 16.21 -2.73 -5.86
C VAL A 174 15.95 -2.29 -4.43
N SER A 175 17.01 -1.96 -3.69
CA SER A 175 16.87 -1.37 -2.35
C SER A 175 16.25 0.02 -2.43
N VAL A 176 15.22 0.27 -1.63
CA VAL A 176 14.46 1.53 -1.65
C VAL A 176 14.28 2.11 -0.25
N ASP A 177 14.16 3.43 -0.19
CA ASP A 177 13.77 4.17 0.99
C ASP A 177 12.27 4.49 0.91
N VAL A 178 11.56 4.26 2.02
CA VAL A 178 10.13 4.54 2.17
C VAL A 178 9.97 5.66 3.18
N ASN A 179 9.67 6.86 2.68
CA ASN A 179 9.53 8.07 3.47
C ASN A 179 8.06 8.41 3.73
N PHE A 180 7.71 8.57 5.01
CA PHE A 180 6.36 8.93 5.44
C PHE A 180 6.22 10.45 5.54
N MET A 181 5.45 11.05 4.63
CA MET A 181 5.05 12.46 4.65
C MET A 181 3.74 12.63 5.43
N GLY A 182 3.84 12.51 6.75
CA GLY A 182 2.66 12.46 7.63
C GLY A 182 1.93 11.12 7.52
N ASN A 183 0.62 11.11 7.84
CA ASN A 183 -0.12 9.86 8.02
C ASN A 183 -0.80 9.33 6.74
N GLY A 184 -0.79 10.09 5.65
CA GLY A 184 -1.57 9.78 4.45
C GLY A 184 -0.80 9.85 3.14
N HIS A 185 0.53 10.05 3.20
CA HIS A 185 1.37 10.19 2.02
C HIS A 185 2.71 9.48 2.27
N ILE A 186 3.08 8.58 1.37
CA ILE A 186 4.40 7.94 1.34
C ILE A 186 5.10 8.22 0.02
N ILE A 187 6.42 8.30 0.07
CA ILE A 187 7.30 8.38 -1.09
C ILE A 187 8.21 7.17 -1.06
N VAL A 188 8.30 6.45 -2.17
CA VAL A 188 9.26 5.36 -2.35
C VAL A 188 10.32 5.87 -3.33
N GLU A 189 11.59 5.82 -2.92
CA GLU A 189 12.74 6.29 -3.71
C GLU A 189 13.90 5.28 -3.67
N GLU A 190 14.73 5.23 -4.71
CA GLU A 190 15.87 4.30 -4.75
C GLU A 190 16.92 4.66 -3.70
N ASN A 191 17.31 3.68 -2.86
CA ASN A 191 18.33 3.89 -1.85
C ASN A 191 19.73 3.81 -2.51
N ARG A 192 20.34 4.99 -2.70
CA ARG A 192 21.67 5.11 -3.33
C ARG A 192 22.84 4.76 -2.41
N CYS A 193 22.62 4.54 -1.12
CA CYS A 193 23.68 4.21 -0.18
C CYS A 193 24.10 2.73 -0.29
N PHE A 194 23.17 1.80 -0.55
CA PHE A 194 23.48 0.37 -0.72
C PHE A 194 24.27 0.07 -2.00
N ALA A 195 24.02 0.82 -3.09
CA ALA A 195 24.75 0.66 -4.34
C ALA A 195 26.27 0.88 -4.21
N ASN A 196 26.72 1.70 -3.25
CA ASN A 196 28.14 1.99 -3.03
C ASN A 196 28.85 0.94 -2.14
N ASN A 197 28.11 0.16 -1.34
CA ASN A 197 28.71 -0.83 -0.43
C ASN A 197 29.01 -2.15 -1.14
N ASN A 198 28.12 -2.63 -2.03
CA ASN A 198 28.38 -3.85 -2.81
C ASN A 198 29.60 -3.71 -3.74
N LEU A 199 29.86 -2.48 -4.22
CA LEU A 199 31.08 -2.14 -4.99
C LEU A 199 32.37 -2.22 -4.17
N ARG A 200 32.29 -2.12 -2.83
CA ARG A 200 33.45 -2.24 -1.95
C ARG A 200 33.73 -3.69 -1.53
N GLU A 201 32.71 -4.53 -1.47
CA GLU A 201 32.88 -5.96 -1.16
C GLU A 201 33.36 -6.77 -2.36
N GLU A 202 32.88 -6.47 -3.58
CA GLU A 202 33.40 -7.11 -4.81
C GLU A 202 34.87 -6.76 -5.11
N GLN A 203 35.40 -5.67 -4.53
CA GLN A 203 36.82 -5.32 -4.64
C GLN A 203 37.72 -5.99 -3.58
N LYS A 204 37.15 -6.74 -2.63
CA LYS A 204 37.92 -7.45 -1.59
C LYS A 204 38.06 -8.95 -1.83
N SER A 205 37.42 -9.54 -2.85
CA SER A 205 37.47 -10.98 -3.13
C SER A 205 38.50 -11.39 -4.19
N SER A 206 39.63 -10.70 -4.28
CA SER A 206 40.81 -11.19 -5.01
C SER A 206 42.08 -10.78 -4.30
N GLY A 207 42.68 -11.69 -3.54
CA GLY A 207 43.99 -11.47 -2.95
C GLY A 207 44.32 -12.53 -1.90
N ASP A 208 45.15 -13.48 -2.32
CA ASP A 208 45.87 -14.48 -1.56
C ASP A 208 46.26 -14.07 -0.13
N GLU A 209 46.17 -15.07 0.75
CA GLU A 209 46.72 -15.09 2.11
C GLU A 209 48.20 -14.71 2.11
N SER A 210 48.57 -13.66 2.86
CA SER A 210 49.84 -13.66 3.58
C SER A 210 49.75 -12.77 4.81
N ASP A 211 50.25 -13.33 5.90
CA ASP A 211 50.27 -12.85 7.27
C ASP A 211 51.26 -11.67 7.45
N ASP A 212 51.17 -11.07 8.64
CA ASP A 212 52.20 -10.26 9.33
C ASP A 212 52.21 -8.71 9.25
N LEU A 213 51.82 -8.14 10.41
CA LEU A 213 52.58 -7.21 11.27
C LEU A 213 53.15 -5.88 10.72
N ILE A 214 52.57 -4.80 11.25
CA ILE A 214 53.08 -3.44 11.55
C ILE A 214 54.58 -3.16 11.25
N SER A 215 54.88 -2.25 10.29
CA SER A 215 56.03 -1.32 10.31
C SER A 215 56.00 -0.27 9.18
N SER A 216 56.26 1.00 9.56
CA SER A 216 56.82 2.21 8.86
C SER A 216 56.92 2.34 7.32
N PRO A 217 56.84 3.56 6.75
CA PRO A 217 56.65 3.78 5.31
C PRO A 217 57.94 3.56 4.50
N ASP A 218 57.84 2.71 3.48
CA ASP A 218 58.94 2.38 2.58
C ASP A 218 58.99 3.35 1.38
N PHE A 219 60.15 3.96 1.15
CA PHE A 219 60.41 4.97 0.11
C PHE A 219 60.54 4.36 -1.30
N SER A 220 60.26 3.06 -1.45
CA SER A 220 60.34 2.30 -2.69
C SER A 220 59.24 2.70 -3.71
N GLU A 221 58.05 3.11 -3.25
CA GLU A 221 56.92 3.47 -4.14
C GLU A 221 57.18 4.74 -4.99
N MET A 222 58.02 5.67 -4.53
CA MET A 222 58.30 6.90 -5.31
C MET A 222 59.08 6.62 -6.59
N TYR A 223 59.98 5.64 -6.60
CA TYR A 223 60.75 5.27 -7.79
C TYR A 223 59.88 4.51 -8.81
N THR A 224 58.91 3.72 -8.35
CA THR A 224 57.99 2.97 -9.23
C THR A 224 57.01 3.90 -9.95
N GLN A 225 56.57 4.98 -9.31
CA GLN A 225 55.64 5.95 -9.90
C GLN A 225 56.29 6.85 -10.97
N LEU A 226 57.62 7.03 -10.94
CA LEU A 226 58.35 7.80 -11.96
C LEU A 226 58.77 6.95 -13.16
N ALA A 227 58.92 5.63 -13.00
CA ALA A 227 59.32 4.70 -14.06
C ALA A 227 58.20 4.42 -15.10
N ASN A 228 56.93 4.65 -14.75
CA ASN A 228 55.78 4.32 -15.61
C ASN A 228 55.25 5.52 -16.42
N LYS A 229 56.14 6.38 -16.92
CA LYS A 229 55.82 7.47 -17.86
C LYS A 229 56.17 7.11 -19.31
N THR A 230 55.56 6.04 -19.84
CA THR A 230 55.49 5.76 -21.28
C THR A 230 54.12 5.15 -21.62
N SER A 231 53.29 5.95 -22.30
CA SER A 231 51.92 5.67 -22.84
C SER A 231 51.81 4.39 -23.70
N PRO A 232 50.60 3.90 -24.13
CA PRO A 232 49.28 4.57 -24.27
C PRO A 232 48.09 3.78 -23.62
N GLY A 233 46.94 4.34 -23.26
CA GLY A 233 46.11 5.27 -24.02
C GLY A 233 44.96 4.54 -24.76
N GLY A 234 44.18 3.67 -24.11
CA GLY A 234 43.01 3.02 -24.73
C GLY A 234 41.98 2.46 -23.74
N ASP A 235 42.41 1.63 -22.78
CA ASP A 235 41.47 0.86 -21.96
C ASP A 235 40.78 1.64 -20.85
N ARG A 236 41.45 2.58 -20.18
CA ARG A 236 40.82 3.39 -19.11
C ARG A 236 39.63 4.22 -19.60
N ARG A 237 39.62 4.64 -20.88
CA ARG A 237 38.46 5.33 -21.48
C ARG A 237 37.34 4.36 -21.85
N ARG A 238 37.68 3.14 -22.29
CA ARG A 238 36.71 2.11 -22.66
C ARG A 238 36.01 1.54 -21.42
N GLN A 239 36.75 1.35 -20.33
CA GLN A 239 36.21 0.93 -19.03
C GLN A 239 35.31 2.01 -18.42
N LYS A 240 35.71 3.29 -18.43
CA LYS A 240 34.83 4.41 -18.04
C LYS A 240 33.59 4.54 -18.92
N ARG A 241 33.67 4.23 -20.23
CA ARG A 241 32.50 4.27 -21.13
C ARG A 241 31.54 3.11 -20.86
N LYS A 242 32.05 1.91 -20.58
CA LYS A 242 31.27 0.71 -20.24
C LYS A 242 30.63 0.81 -18.85
N GLU A 243 31.30 1.46 -17.90
CA GLU A 243 30.77 1.78 -16.57
C GLU A 243 29.71 2.88 -16.63
N LYS A 244 29.93 3.91 -17.47
CA LYS A 244 28.93 4.95 -17.75
C LYS A 244 27.73 4.43 -18.55
N GLU A 245 27.91 3.40 -19.38
CA GLU A 245 26.83 2.64 -20.04
C GLU A 245 26.06 1.77 -19.05
N ARG A 246 26.73 1.10 -18.10
CA ARG A 246 26.06 0.36 -17.00
C ARG A 246 25.29 1.28 -16.05
N GLN A 247 25.83 2.47 -15.77
CA GLN A 247 25.15 3.51 -14.99
C GLN A 247 24.06 4.26 -15.79
N ALA A 248 24.12 4.24 -17.12
CA ALA A 248 23.06 4.75 -17.99
C ALA A 248 21.97 3.70 -18.28
N SER A 249 22.28 2.40 -18.19
CA SER A 249 21.32 1.30 -18.35
C SER A 249 20.55 0.96 -17.07
N ARG A 250 21.04 1.38 -15.89
CA ARG A 250 20.19 1.55 -14.71
C ARG A 250 19.37 2.82 -14.90
N THR A 251 18.32 2.70 -15.70
CA THR A 251 17.31 3.75 -15.90
C THR A 251 16.95 4.32 -14.54
N LYS A 252 17.25 5.60 -14.31
CA LYS A 252 16.92 6.29 -13.07
C LYS A 252 15.43 6.06 -12.79
N TRP A 253 15.12 5.29 -11.76
CA TRP A 253 13.75 5.09 -11.34
C TRP A 253 13.27 6.40 -10.68
N GLU A 254 12.11 6.90 -11.13
CA GLU A 254 11.50 8.12 -10.58
C GLU A 254 10.78 7.78 -9.28
N PRO A 255 10.86 8.65 -8.25
CA PRO A 255 10.16 8.41 -6.99
C PRO A 255 8.65 8.23 -7.19
N GLU A 256 8.10 7.19 -6.57
CA GLU A 256 6.66 6.91 -6.59
C GLU A 256 5.98 7.49 -5.34
N HIS A 257 4.95 8.31 -5.54
CA HIS A 257 4.18 8.92 -4.47
C HIS A 257 2.85 8.18 -4.30
N PHE A 258 2.55 7.74 -3.08
CA PHE A 258 1.27 7.10 -2.77
C PHE A 258 0.49 7.85 -1.70
N LEU A 259 -0.81 7.96 -1.91
CA LEU A 259 -1.76 8.58 -0.99
C LEU A 259 -2.69 7.53 -0.39
N LYS A 260 -2.88 7.58 0.93
CA LYS A 260 -3.75 6.63 1.63
C LYS A 260 -5.20 6.83 1.23
N VAL A 261 -5.91 5.74 0.97
CA VAL A 261 -7.36 5.74 0.73
C VAL A 261 -8.04 5.48 2.08
N ALA A 262 -8.21 6.53 2.88
CA ALA A 262 -8.82 6.43 4.21
C ALA A 262 -10.30 5.99 4.16
N ASP A 263 -11.02 6.44 3.14
CA ASP A 263 -12.45 6.19 2.93
C ASP A 263 -12.66 4.96 2.02
N CYS A 264 -12.07 3.81 2.36
CA CYS A 264 -12.12 2.61 1.53
C CYS A 264 -13.41 1.79 1.66
N SER A 265 -14.18 1.97 2.74
CA SER A 265 -15.39 1.19 3.03
C SER A 265 -16.62 2.08 3.31
N PRO A 266 -17.83 1.59 3.00
CA PRO A 266 -19.08 2.28 3.33
C PRO A 266 -19.29 2.47 4.83
N THR A 267 -20.04 3.50 5.20
CA THR A 267 -20.52 3.71 6.58
C THR A 267 -22.03 3.89 6.59
N PRO A 268 -22.73 3.67 7.73
CA PRO A 268 -24.18 3.88 7.81
C PRO A 268 -24.62 5.28 7.39
N THR A 269 -23.80 6.30 7.65
CA THR A 269 -24.07 7.70 7.25
C THR A 269 -23.67 8.00 5.82
N LYS A 270 -22.73 7.24 5.24
CA LYS A 270 -22.20 7.42 3.89
C LYS A 270 -22.18 6.06 3.17
N PRO A 271 -23.34 5.54 2.76
CA PRO A 271 -23.50 4.16 2.27
C PRO A 271 -22.83 3.90 0.92
N LEU A 272 -22.56 4.96 0.14
CA LEU A 272 -21.86 4.84 -1.15
C LEU A 272 -20.35 5.04 -1.03
N GLN A 273 -19.84 5.49 0.13
CA GLN A 273 -18.42 5.81 0.27
C GLN A 273 -17.60 4.52 0.16
N GLY A 274 -16.47 4.55 -0.56
CA GLY A 274 -15.60 3.38 -0.61
C GLY A 274 -14.91 3.15 -1.93
N LEU A 275 -14.12 2.07 -1.95
CA LEU A 275 -13.58 1.46 -3.16
C LEU A 275 -14.55 0.42 -3.70
N TRP A 276 -14.86 0.57 -4.99
CA TRP A 276 -15.85 -0.22 -5.69
C TRP A 276 -15.27 -0.76 -7.00
N LYS A 277 -15.83 -1.86 -7.50
CA LYS A 277 -15.51 -2.45 -8.79
C LYS A 277 -16.79 -2.67 -9.58
N GLY A 278 -16.76 -2.39 -10.87
CA GLY A 278 -17.90 -2.51 -11.76
C GLY A 278 -17.46 -2.85 -13.18
N PHE A 279 -18.36 -3.45 -13.95
CA PHE A 279 -18.08 -3.81 -15.34
C PHE A 279 -18.51 -2.70 -16.30
N CYS A 280 -17.57 -2.26 -17.13
CA CYS A 280 -17.82 -1.29 -18.20
C CYS A 280 -17.19 -1.80 -19.49
N GLU A 281 -17.99 -1.87 -20.57
CA GLU A 281 -17.52 -2.19 -21.93
C GLU A 281 -16.67 -3.48 -22.04
N GLY A 282 -17.00 -4.50 -21.23
CA GLY A 282 -16.28 -5.79 -21.23
C GLY A 282 -14.99 -5.82 -20.40
N SER A 283 -14.76 -4.81 -19.56
CA SER A 283 -13.64 -4.78 -18.62
C SER A 283 -14.11 -4.40 -17.21
N MET A 284 -13.53 -5.03 -16.18
CA MET A 284 -13.77 -4.61 -14.80
C MET A 284 -12.86 -3.43 -14.46
N GLU A 285 -13.48 -2.35 -13.98
CA GLU A 285 -12.81 -1.13 -13.58
C GLU A 285 -12.94 -0.90 -12.06
N LEU A 286 -11.97 -0.18 -11.49
CA LEU A 286 -11.98 0.21 -10.08
C LEU A 286 -12.41 1.68 -9.95
N TYR A 287 -13.28 1.93 -8.98
CA TYR A 287 -13.88 3.23 -8.70
C TYR A 287 -13.68 3.62 -7.24
N LEU A 288 -13.53 4.91 -6.99
CA LEU A 288 -13.51 5.50 -5.65
C LEU A 288 -14.67 6.49 -5.55
N VAL A 289 -15.55 6.26 -4.57
CA VAL A 289 -16.67 7.12 -4.28
C VAL A 289 -16.43 7.87 -2.98
N LYS A 290 -16.54 9.19 -3.02
CA LYS A 290 -16.34 10.07 -1.86
C LYS A 290 -17.52 11.01 -1.68
N TYR A 291 -17.76 11.35 -0.42
CA TYR A 291 -18.69 12.40 -0.03
C TYR A 291 -17.89 13.67 0.17
N ASP A 292 -18.29 14.75 -0.48
CA ASP A 292 -17.66 16.06 -0.26
C ASP A 292 -18.20 16.73 1.02
N GLU A 293 -17.58 17.85 1.39
CA GLU A 293 -17.95 18.62 2.59
C GLU A 293 -19.30 19.34 2.44
N VAL A 294 -19.77 19.54 1.22
CA VAL A 294 -21.04 20.23 0.89
C VAL A 294 -22.21 19.24 0.82
N GLY A 295 -21.94 17.93 0.97
CA GLY A 295 -22.93 16.86 0.92
C GLY A 295 -23.23 16.35 -0.49
N GLY A 296 -22.35 16.62 -1.46
CA GLY A 296 -22.33 15.95 -2.74
C GLY A 296 -21.61 14.60 -2.69
N ILE A 297 -21.85 13.79 -3.73
CA ILE A 297 -21.19 12.49 -3.93
C ILE A 297 -20.44 12.53 -5.24
N LEU A 298 -19.21 12.06 -5.22
CA LEU A 298 -18.31 12.07 -6.37
C LEU A 298 -17.79 10.65 -6.62
N CYS A 299 -17.98 10.14 -7.82
CA CYS A 299 -17.39 8.88 -8.28
C CYS A 299 -16.31 9.14 -9.32
N ARG A 300 -15.13 8.55 -9.14
CA ARG A 300 -14.01 8.60 -10.10
C ARG A 300 -13.45 7.21 -10.32
N LYS A 301 -12.93 6.93 -11.51
CA LYS A 301 -12.10 5.74 -11.73
C LYS A 301 -10.80 5.91 -10.94
N VAL A 302 -10.30 4.83 -10.35
CA VAL A 302 -9.06 4.87 -9.55
C VAL A 302 -7.86 5.22 -10.44
N GLU A 303 -7.90 4.84 -11.72
CA GLU A 303 -6.90 5.20 -12.73
C GLU A 303 -6.80 6.69 -12.99
N ASP A 304 -7.95 7.36 -13.02
CA ASP A 304 -8.03 8.80 -13.23
C ASP A 304 -7.51 9.61 -12.04
N LEU A 305 -7.40 9.01 -10.84
CA LEU A 305 -6.92 9.69 -9.64
C LEU A 305 -5.42 9.96 -9.65
N SER A 306 -4.67 9.20 -10.44
CA SER A 306 -3.23 9.41 -10.67
C SER A 306 -2.98 10.58 -11.63
N LEU A 307 -3.98 10.89 -12.46
CA LEU A 307 -3.96 11.99 -13.42
C LEU A 307 -4.31 13.31 -12.72
N SER A 308 -4.08 14.41 -13.43
CA SER A 308 -4.28 15.78 -12.93
C SER A 308 -5.70 16.01 -12.36
N ARG A 309 -5.89 17.08 -11.57
CA ARG A 309 -7.19 17.51 -11.03
C ARG A 309 -8.29 17.78 -12.08
N TYR A 310 -7.95 17.71 -13.37
CA TYR A 310 -8.83 18.06 -14.49
C TYR A 310 -9.61 16.88 -15.07
N THR A 311 -9.39 15.63 -14.61
CA THR A 311 -10.20 14.51 -15.09
C THR A 311 -11.63 14.58 -14.50
N PRO A 312 -12.68 14.63 -15.35
CA PRO A 312 -14.04 14.73 -14.87
C PRO A 312 -14.44 13.45 -14.12
N PRO A 313 -15.24 13.55 -13.05
CA PRO A 313 -15.83 12.37 -12.43
C PRO A 313 -16.73 11.58 -13.38
N VAL A 314 -16.82 10.27 -13.10
CA VAL A 314 -17.75 9.35 -13.76
C VAL A 314 -19.19 9.83 -13.55
N PHE A 315 -19.50 10.20 -12.31
CA PHE A 315 -20.72 10.92 -11.98
C PHE A 315 -20.53 11.77 -10.74
N TRP A 316 -21.38 12.77 -10.59
CA TRP A 316 -21.48 13.55 -9.37
C TRP A 316 -22.95 13.76 -9.00
N THR A 317 -23.21 13.90 -7.71
CA THR A 317 -24.53 14.30 -7.20
C THR A 317 -24.37 15.52 -6.31
N PRO A 318 -25.18 16.59 -6.50
CA PRO A 318 -25.13 17.78 -5.63
C PRO A 318 -25.71 17.51 -4.24
N LYS A 319 -26.53 16.47 -4.11
CA LYS A 319 -27.23 16.09 -2.89
C LYS A 319 -27.04 14.59 -2.69
N HIS A 320 -26.92 14.17 -1.44
CA HIS A 320 -26.84 12.76 -1.02
C HIS A 320 -28.16 12.23 -0.43
N ALA A 321 -29.24 13.00 -0.54
CA ALA A 321 -30.55 12.61 -0.04
C ALA A 321 -31.20 11.58 -0.99
N PHE A 322 -31.31 10.33 -0.53
CA PHE A 322 -31.97 9.26 -1.27
C PHE A 322 -33.48 9.44 -1.26
N ILE A 323 -34.10 9.27 -2.42
CA ILE A 323 -35.52 8.96 -2.55
C ILE A 323 -35.69 7.55 -1.99
N ARG A 324 -36.61 7.37 -1.03
CA ARG A 324 -36.90 6.07 -0.41
C ARG A 324 -38.20 5.49 -0.96
N SER A 325 -38.30 4.17 -0.89
CA SER A 325 -39.54 3.47 -1.24
C SER A 325 -40.71 3.98 -0.37
N PRO A 326 -41.94 4.09 -0.92
CA PRO A 326 -42.34 3.72 -2.29
C PRO A 326 -41.86 4.72 -3.34
N PHE A 327 -41.45 4.21 -4.51
CA PHE A 327 -40.98 5.02 -5.63
C PHE A 327 -42.15 5.49 -6.50
N SER A 328 -41.93 6.52 -7.32
CA SER A 328 -42.93 6.94 -8.32
C SER A 328 -42.98 5.93 -9.47
N ALA A 329 -44.13 5.84 -10.15
CA ALA A 329 -44.30 4.96 -11.31
C ALA A 329 -43.27 5.22 -12.42
N GLU A 330 -42.81 6.46 -12.57
CA GLU A 330 -41.74 6.83 -13.50
C GLU A 330 -40.39 6.22 -13.12
N GLU A 331 -40.00 6.28 -11.84
CA GLU A 331 -38.74 5.72 -11.36
C GLU A 331 -38.76 4.18 -11.38
N GLU A 332 -39.91 3.56 -11.07
CA GLU A 332 -40.09 2.11 -11.20
C GLU A 332 -39.97 1.65 -12.65
N LEU A 333 -40.58 2.36 -13.60
CA LEU A 333 -40.45 2.07 -15.02
C LEU A 333 -38.99 2.20 -15.48
N LEU A 334 -38.29 3.26 -15.05
CA LEU A 334 -36.89 3.47 -15.38
C LEU A 334 -35.96 2.38 -14.83
N LEU A 335 -36.24 1.85 -13.65
CA LEU A 335 -35.50 0.72 -13.07
C LEU A 335 -35.79 -0.56 -13.84
N ASN A 336 -37.07 -0.89 -14.04
CA ASN A 336 -37.51 -2.14 -14.65
C ASN A 336 -37.16 -2.24 -16.15
N SER A 337 -36.98 -1.13 -16.85
CA SER A 337 -36.64 -1.11 -18.26
C SER A 337 -35.15 -1.32 -18.56
N ARG A 338 -34.29 -1.43 -17.53
CA ARG A 338 -32.82 -1.44 -17.69
C ARG A 338 -32.22 -2.82 -17.57
N ILE A 339 -31.08 -2.98 -18.24
CA ILE A 339 -30.28 -4.20 -18.23
C ILE A 339 -29.11 -4.02 -17.26
N HIS A 340 -29.04 -4.88 -16.25
CA HIS A 340 -27.92 -4.90 -15.31
C HIS A 340 -26.69 -5.53 -15.96
N ILE A 341 -25.58 -4.80 -15.99
CA ILE A 341 -24.28 -5.32 -16.45
C ILE A 341 -23.64 -6.03 -15.25
N SER A 342 -23.65 -7.35 -15.33
CA SER A 342 -23.04 -8.27 -14.38
C SER A 342 -22.31 -9.35 -15.18
N PRO A 343 -21.21 -9.93 -14.68
CA PRO A 343 -20.61 -11.11 -15.28
C PRO A 343 -21.64 -12.24 -15.38
N LEU A 344 -21.53 -13.04 -16.46
CA LEU A 344 -22.52 -14.03 -16.92
C LEU A 344 -22.98 -15.05 -15.86
N ALA A 345 -22.26 -15.18 -14.74
CA ALA A 345 -22.52 -16.16 -13.69
C ALA A 345 -23.41 -15.63 -12.54
N GLU A 346 -23.71 -14.33 -12.45
CA GLU A 346 -24.40 -13.76 -11.29
C GLU A 346 -25.69 -13.04 -11.67
N VAL A 347 -26.81 -13.75 -11.53
CA VAL A 347 -28.15 -13.17 -11.50
C VAL A 347 -28.48 -12.86 -10.05
N HIS A 348 -28.59 -11.59 -9.68
CA HIS A 348 -29.09 -11.17 -8.37
C HIS A 348 -30.37 -10.36 -8.55
N GLU A 349 -31.39 -10.69 -7.76
CA GLU A 349 -32.54 -9.82 -7.57
C GLU A 349 -32.09 -8.64 -6.69
N ASN A 350 -31.70 -7.55 -7.34
CA ASN A 350 -31.27 -6.34 -6.64
C ASN A 350 -32.50 -5.58 -6.14
N VAL A 351 -32.90 -5.80 -4.90
CA VAL A 351 -33.95 -5.01 -4.25
C VAL A 351 -33.44 -3.60 -3.99
N VAL A 352 -34.06 -2.61 -4.62
CA VAL A 352 -33.66 -1.20 -4.51
C VAL A 352 -34.27 -0.57 -3.25
N SER A 353 -33.41 -0.10 -2.36
CA SER A 353 -33.78 0.56 -1.10
C SER A 353 -33.74 2.10 -1.17
N GLY A 354 -33.10 2.65 -2.21
CA GLY A 354 -33.07 4.09 -2.42
C GLY A 354 -32.55 4.50 -3.80
N ILE A 355 -33.00 5.66 -4.27
CA ILE A 355 -32.63 6.22 -5.58
C ILE A 355 -32.03 7.60 -5.39
N LEU A 356 -30.93 7.88 -6.09
CA LEU A 356 -30.29 9.18 -6.12
C LEU A 356 -30.21 9.70 -7.55
N SER A 357 -30.55 10.97 -7.76
CA SER A 357 -30.33 11.62 -9.04
C SER A 357 -28.87 12.04 -9.19
N MET A 358 -28.26 11.68 -10.32
CA MET A 358 -26.89 12.09 -10.64
C MET A 358 -26.84 12.93 -11.91
N LYS A 359 -25.80 13.75 -12.01
CA LYS A 359 -25.46 14.51 -13.20
C LYS A 359 -24.05 14.11 -13.64
N PHE A 360 -23.82 14.12 -14.94
CA PHE A 360 -22.47 14.07 -15.49
C PHE A 360 -21.86 15.47 -15.43
N SER A 361 -20.55 15.60 -15.18
CA SER A 361 -19.90 16.90 -15.29
C SER A 361 -19.10 16.99 -16.59
N TYR A 362 -19.65 17.71 -17.56
CA TYR A 362 -18.84 18.46 -18.52
C TYR A 362 -19.02 19.98 -18.37
N ASP A 363 -19.69 20.42 -17.30
CA ASP A 363 -20.07 21.81 -17.09
C ASP A 363 -19.25 22.49 -15.99
N MET A 364 -17.94 22.23 -16.00
CA MET A 364 -16.95 23.13 -15.39
C MET A 364 -16.06 23.71 -16.49
N VAL A 365 -16.69 24.21 -17.57
CA VAL A 365 -16.01 25.13 -18.48
C VAL A 365 -15.77 26.41 -17.68
N LEU A 366 -14.50 26.67 -17.35
CA LEU A 366 -14.06 27.98 -16.88
C LEU A 366 -14.53 29.03 -17.92
N PRO A 367 -15.06 30.20 -17.48
CA PRO A 367 -15.58 31.17 -18.42
C PRO A 367 -14.44 31.68 -19.33
N GLY A 368 -14.44 31.29 -20.61
CA GLY A 368 -13.51 31.84 -21.60
C GLY A 368 -13.14 30.98 -22.81
N GLU A 369 -13.36 29.66 -22.80
CA GLU A 369 -12.92 28.82 -23.92
C GLU A 369 -14.09 28.18 -24.68
N ALA A 370 -14.20 28.53 -25.97
CA ALA A 370 -15.20 27.98 -26.88
C ALA A 370 -14.96 26.47 -27.07
N ALA A 371 -15.93 25.67 -26.65
CA ALA A 371 -15.93 24.23 -26.82
C ALA A 371 -16.03 23.85 -28.31
N ASN A 372 -14.88 23.58 -28.93
CA ASN A 372 -14.79 22.81 -30.17
C ASN A 372 -14.25 21.42 -29.83
N GLY A 373 -15.15 20.45 -29.68
CA GLY A 373 -14.76 19.06 -29.45
C GLY A 373 -15.98 18.15 -29.33
N ILE A 374 -16.15 17.30 -30.32
CA ILE A 374 -17.22 16.31 -30.44
C ILE A 374 -17.04 15.26 -29.32
N GLY A 375 -17.82 15.37 -28.24
CA GLY A 375 -17.87 14.43 -27.13
C GLY A 375 -19.27 14.43 -26.54
N PHE A 376 -19.99 13.32 -26.69
CA PHE A 376 -21.40 13.19 -26.37
C PHE A 376 -21.72 13.62 -24.91
N LEU A 377 -22.66 14.56 -24.76
CA LEU A 377 -23.32 14.90 -23.49
C LEU A 377 -23.97 13.63 -22.88
N ARG A 378 -23.24 12.85 -22.07
CA ARG A 378 -23.88 11.90 -21.15
C ARG A 378 -24.64 12.76 -20.12
N GLY A 379 -25.96 12.64 -20.13
CA GLY A 379 -26.88 13.52 -19.42
C GLY A 379 -27.10 13.12 -17.96
N GLU A 380 -28.27 13.50 -17.43
CA GLU A 380 -28.76 13.07 -16.12
C GLU A 380 -28.83 11.54 -16.01
N GLY A 381 -28.73 11.02 -14.79
CA GLY A 381 -28.77 9.59 -14.50
C GLY A 381 -29.33 9.28 -13.12
N ARG A 382 -29.25 8.01 -12.75
CA ARG A 382 -29.64 7.51 -11.43
C ARG A 382 -28.53 6.65 -10.81
N VAL A 383 -28.48 6.68 -9.48
CA VAL A 383 -27.77 5.72 -8.65
C VAL A 383 -28.82 4.97 -7.83
N TRP A 384 -28.83 3.64 -7.92
CA TRP A 384 -29.74 2.77 -7.20
C TRP A 384 -28.98 2.09 -6.06
N LEU A 385 -29.35 2.40 -4.82
CA LEU A 385 -28.82 1.75 -3.63
C LEU A 385 -29.61 0.46 -3.37
N TYR A 386 -28.91 -0.66 -3.26
CA TYR A 386 -29.50 -1.96 -3.02
C TYR A 386 -29.57 -2.28 -1.52
N GLU A 387 -30.49 -3.16 -1.10
CA GLU A 387 -30.66 -3.56 0.30
C GLU A 387 -29.44 -4.26 0.90
N ASN A 388 -28.67 -4.98 0.08
CA ASN A 388 -27.41 -5.61 0.46
C ASN A 388 -26.28 -4.59 0.73
N GLY A 389 -26.55 -3.28 0.58
CA GLY A 389 -25.59 -2.21 0.80
C GLY A 389 -24.55 -2.07 -0.32
N THR A 390 -24.79 -2.64 -1.50
CA THR A 390 -24.12 -2.26 -2.74
C THR A 390 -25.00 -1.31 -3.56
N PHE A 391 -24.55 -0.89 -4.73
CA PHE A 391 -25.33 0.02 -5.57
C PHE A 391 -25.03 -0.19 -7.05
N GLY A 392 -25.90 0.31 -7.91
CA GLY A 392 -25.63 0.45 -9.34
C GLY A 392 -25.84 1.89 -9.80
N PHE A 393 -25.24 2.26 -10.92
CA PHE A 393 -25.49 3.56 -11.54
C PHE A 393 -25.70 3.44 -13.05
N GLY A 394 -26.47 4.37 -13.62
CA GLY A 394 -26.81 4.35 -15.04
C GLY A 394 -27.34 5.68 -15.54
N PHE A 395 -26.93 6.07 -16.75
CA PHE A 395 -27.39 7.32 -17.37
C PHE A 395 -28.75 7.12 -18.04
N LEU A 396 -29.57 8.18 -18.08
CA LEU A 396 -30.93 8.08 -18.64
C LEU A 396 -30.95 7.68 -20.12
N ARG A 397 -29.92 8.06 -20.87
CA ARG A 397 -29.77 7.72 -22.30
C ARG A 397 -29.29 6.29 -22.55
N ASP A 398 -28.71 5.68 -21.53
CA ASP A 398 -28.17 4.33 -21.59
C ASP A 398 -29.24 3.35 -21.11
N GLN A 399 -29.30 2.16 -21.73
CA GLN A 399 -30.22 1.08 -21.32
C GLN A 399 -29.63 0.21 -20.21
N PHE A 400 -28.40 0.48 -19.79
CA PHE A 400 -27.68 -0.35 -18.84
C PHE A 400 -27.49 0.29 -17.46
N VAL A 401 -27.33 -0.58 -16.47
CA VAL A 401 -26.88 -0.24 -15.11
C VAL A 401 -25.55 -0.93 -14.87
N ILE A 402 -24.56 -0.16 -14.43
CA ILE A 402 -23.29 -0.71 -13.96
C ILE A 402 -23.48 -1.04 -12.48
N ASP A 403 -23.53 -2.33 -12.16
CA ASP A 403 -23.60 -2.78 -10.78
C ASP A 403 -22.22 -2.75 -10.14
N MET A 404 -22.15 -2.21 -8.93
CA MET A 404 -20.92 -1.98 -8.21
C MET A 404 -20.81 -2.96 -7.06
N LYS A 405 -19.69 -3.67 -6.99
CA LYS A 405 -19.30 -4.50 -5.86
C LYS A 405 -18.20 -3.86 -5.03
N ARG A 406 -18.13 -4.22 -3.75
CA ARG A 406 -17.11 -3.72 -2.84
C ARG A 406 -15.75 -4.32 -3.20
N VAL A 407 -14.70 -3.49 -3.11
CA VAL A 407 -13.30 -3.95 -3.23
C VAL A 407 -12.71 -4.23 -1.85
N ALA A 408 -13.13 -3.46 -0.84
CA ALA A 408 -12.72 -3.63 0.55
C ALA A 408 -13.81 -4.36 1.35
N LEU A 409 -13.41 -5.35 2.13
CA LEU A 409 -14.23 -6.00 3.15
C LEU A 409 -14.29 -5.14 4.43
N GLU A 410 -15.17 -5.48 5.36
CA GLU A 410 -15.37 -4.71 6.62
C GLU A 410 -14.15 -4.73 7.54
N ASP A 411 -13.31 -5.75 7.43
CA ASP A 411 -12.03 -5.88 8.14
C ASP A 411 -10.87 -5.13 7.45
N GLY A 412 -11.14 -4.48 6.31
CA GLY A 412 -10.14 -3.77 5.51
C GLY A 412 -9.35 -4.66 4.55
N CYS A 413 -9.70 -5.95 4.44
CA CYS A 413 -9.09 -6.89 3.50
C CYS A 413 -9.63 -6.70 2.06
N LEU A 414 -8.92 -7.26 1.08
CA LEU A 414 -9.32 -7.24 -0.32
C LEU A 414 -10.41 -8.31 -0.59
N ALA A 415 -11.49 -7.92 -1.28
CA ALA A 415 -12.59 -8.81 -1.66
C ALA A 415 -12.35 -9.47 -3.03
N ASP A 416 -12.77 -10.74 -3.17
CA ASP A 416 -12.65 -11.59 -4.38
C ASP A 416 -11.21 -11.70 -4.91
N GLU A 417 -10.26 -11.84 -3.99
CA GLU A 417 -8.87 -12.12 -4.32
C GLU A 417 -8.73 -13.55 -4.84
N VAL A 418 -8.09 -13.70 -5.99
CA VAL A 418 -7.66 -15.00 -6.49
C VAL A 418 -6.30 -15.29 -5.88
N GLU A 419 -6.23 -16.30 -5.01
CA GLU A 419 -4.94 -16.86 -4.61
C GLU A 419 -4.20 -17.29 -5.89
N ALA A 420 -2.98 -16.78 -6.07
CA ALA A 420 -2.11 -17.30 -7.09
C ALA A 420 -1.89 -18.78 -6.76
N SER A 421 -2.52 -19.66 -7.53
CA SER A 421 -2.34 -21.10 -7.44
C SER A 421 -0.83 -21.40 -7.43
N MET A 422 -0.38 -22.06 -6.36
CA MET A 422 0.99 -22.53 -6.13
C MET A 422 1.55 -23.32 -7.31
#